data_AF-A0A1M4MIF1-F1
#
_entry.id   AF-A0A1M4MIF1-F1
#
_cell.length_a   1.000
_cell.length_b   1.000
_cell.length_c   1.000
_cell.angle_alpha   90.00
_cell.angle_beta   90.00
_cell.angle_gamma   90.00
#
_symmetry.space_group_name_H-M   'P 1'
#
loop_
_entity.id
_entity.type
_entity.pdbx_description
1 polymer ?
#
loop_
_entity_poly.entity_id
_entity_poly.type
_entity_poly.pdbx_seq_one_letter_code
_entity_poly.pdbx_strand_id
1 'polypeptide(L)'
;MTIDVLAFATSPRRHGNSETLLDWVLAAMAEEGAATEKIAVTEVDIRPCRGCNVCETLNRCVQRDYMDYVYDRIVAADCIVLAAPIYCMGLPAQAKALVDRAQVFRSRKYVLHLPVAAPERKGKRVGIFLSTAGQNWDYVFDAAIPSVKCFFHVADVRNKDLRYLMVNGVDEKGAIERHPTAKADAESLAREVAAHLREVGAA
;
A
#
# COMPACT_ATOMS: atom_id res chain seq x y z
N MET A 1 -8.85 -14.15 -15.97
CA MET A 1 -9.22 -13.76 -14.59
C MET A 1 -8.93 -12.28 -14.41
N THR A 2 -9.51 -11.64 -13.41
CA THR A 2 -9.41 -10.19 -13.19
C THR A 2 -8.34 -9.92 -12.14
N ILE A 3 -7.45 -8.94 -12.35
CA ILE A 3 -6.47 -8.53 -11.34
C ILE A 3 -7.19 -7.76 -10.23
N ASP A 4 -7.05 -8.17 -8.98
CA ASP A 4 -7.59 -7.45 -7.82
C ASP A 4 -6.56 -6.46 -7.24
N VAL A 5 -6.88 -5.17 -7.25
CA VAL A 5 -6.04 -4.09 -6.72
C VAL A 5 -6.68 -3.49 -5.47
N LEU A 6 -5.96 -3.55 -4.35
CA LEU A 6 -6.34 -2.87 -3.11
C LEU A 6 -5.41 -1.70 -2.84
N ALA A 7 -5.98 -0.51 -2.69
CA ALA A 7 -5.24 0.72 -2.48
C ALA A 7 -5.61 1.43 -1.18
N PHE A 8 -4.60 1.99 -0.52
CA PHE A 8 -4.75 2.77 0.69
C PHE A 8 -4.33 4.22 0.45
N ALA A 9 -5.28 5.14 0.54
CA ALA A 9 -5.00 6.57 0.64
C ALA A 9 -4.85 6.94 2.12
N THR A 10 -3.64 7.30 2.54
CA THR A 10 -3.32 7.50 3.98
C THR A 10 -3.08 8.94 4.37
N SER A 11 -3.13 9.88 3.43
CA SER A 11 -3.01 11.31 3.70
C SER A 11 -4.21 11.83 4.51
N PRO A 12 -3.99 12.48 5.66
CA PRO A 12 -5.03 13.26 6.36
C PRO A 12 -5.63 14.35 5.48
N ARG A 13 -4.82 14.91 4.57
CA ARG A 13 -5.27 15.91 3.60
C ARG A 13 -5.89 15.20 2.38
N ARG A 14 -7.23 15.08 2.40
CA ARG A 14 -8.01 14.48 1.32
C ARG A 14 -7.86 15.21 -0.01
N HIS A 15 -7.84 14.42 -1.08
CA HIS A 15 -7.57 14.85 -2.46
C HIS A 15 -6.25 15.63 -2.56
N GLY A 16 -5.27 15.26 -1.72
CA GLY A 16 -3.93 15.83 -1.72
C GLY A 16 -3.02 15.14 -2.73
N ASN A 17 -1.77 15.59 -2.82
CA ASN A 17 -0.83 15.17 -3.85
C ASN A 17 -0.65 13.65 -3.95
N SER A 18 -0.50 12.94 -2.83
CA SER A 18 -0.36 11.47 -2.82
C SER A 18 -1.67 10.73 -3.14
N GLU A 19 -2.83 11.28 -2.81
CA GLU A 19 -4.12 10.69 -3.20
C GLU A 19 -4.40 10.90 -4.69
N THR A 20 -4.08 12.08 -5.23
CA THR A 20 -4.16 12.33 -6.69
C THR A 20 -3.23 11.42 -7.48
N LEU A 21 -1.99 11.23 -7.01
CA LEU A 21 -1.05 10.29 -7.62
C LEU A 21 -1.58 8.86 -7.61
N LEU A 22 -2.20 8.45 -6.50
CA LEU A 22 -2.88 7.15 -6.39
C LEU A 22 -4.03 7.02 -7.38
N ASP A 23 -4.87 8.04 -7.50
CA ASP A 23 -6.03 8.03 -8.38
C ASP A 23 -5.63 7.87 -9.85
N TRP A 24 -4.50 8.43 -10.28
CA TRP A 24 -3.95 8.19 -11.63
C TRP A 24 -3.51 6.74 -11.84
N VAL A 25 -2.81 6.14 -10.86
CA VAL A 25 -2.42 4.72 -10.94
C VAL A 25 -3.65 3.82 -11.02
N LEU A 26 -4.67 4.07 -10.19
CA LEU A 26 -5.88 3.26 -10.17
C LEU A 26 -6.71 3.41 -11.45
N ALA A 27 -6.81 4.62 -12.00
CA ALA A 27 -7.46 4.85 -13.28
C ALA A 27 -6.78 4.05 -14.40
N ALA A 28 -5.45 4.14 -14.51
CA ALA A 28 -4.70 3.40 -15.52
C ALA A 28 -4.75 1.87 -15.30
N MET A 29 -4.74 1.39 -14.05
CA MET A 29 -4.96 -0.04 -13.76
C MET A 29 -6.36 -0.52 -14.17
N ALA A 30 -7.39 0.33 -14.00
CA ALA A 30 -8.74 0.01 -14.43
C ALA A 30 -8.88 -0.01 -15.97
N GLU A 31 -8.17 0.86 -16.68
CA GLU A 31 -8.07 0.81 -18.15
C GLU A 31 -7.42 -0.49 -18.64
N GLU A 32 -6.51 -1.06 -17.86
CA GLU A 32 -5.93 -2.39 -18.05
C GLU A 32 -6.88 -3.55 -17.61
N GLY A 33 -8.12 -3.24 -17.23
CA GLY A 33 -9.14 -4.22 -16.85
C GLY A 33 -8.98 -4.80 -15.44
N ALA A 34 -8.20 -4.16 -14.57
CA ALA A 34 -8.11 -4.55 -13.16
C ALA A 34 -9.33 -4.07 -12.36
N ALA A 35 -9.75 -4.86 -11.36
CA ALA A 35 -10.73 -4.46 -10.37
C ALA A 35 -10.03 -3.65 -9.27
N THR A 36 -10.36 -2.38 -9.13
CA THR A 36 -9.70 -1.47 -8.19
C THR A 36 -10.59 -1.12 -7.01
N GLU A 37 -10.02 -1.15 -5.81
CA GLU A 37 -10.67 -0.70 -4.58
C GLU A 37 -9.76 0.28 -3.85
N LYS A 38 -10.29 1.47 -3.53
CA LYS A 38 -9.59 2.49 -2.76
C LYS A 38 -10.21 2.64 -1.38
N ILE A 39 -9.38 2.49 -0.34
CA ILE A 39 -9.74 2.78 1.05
C ILE A 39 -9.03 4.07 1.47
N ALA A 40 -9.80 5.12 1.69
CA ALA A 40 -9.31 6.31 2.37
C ALA A 40 -9.24 6.02 3.87
N VAL A 41 -8.02 5.79 4.39
CA VAL A 41 -7.78 5.37 5.78
C VAL A 41 -8.30 6.40 6.79
N THR A 42 -8.42 7.65 6.39
CA THR A 42 -8.94 8.74 7.23
C THR A 42 -10.46 8.80 7.32
N GLU A 43 -11.17 8.02 6.50
CA GLU A 43 -12.65 7.93 6.51
C GLU A 43 -13.17 6.68 7.21
N VAL A 44 -12.28 5.82 7.69
CA VAL A 44 -12.63 4.55 8.34
C VAL A 44 -12.00 4.45 9.72
N ASP A 45 -12.63 3.68 10.60
CA ASP A 45 -12.08 3.46 11.94
C ASP A 45 -10.94 2.44 11.88
N ILE A 46 -9.70 2.92 11.84
CA ILE A 46 -8.48 2.10 11.99
C ILE A 46 -7.70 2.63 13.18
N ARG A 47 -7.77 1.90 14.29
CA ARG A 47 -7.11 2.29 15.53
C ARG A 47 -5.71 1.67 15.62
N PRO A 48 -4.75 2.37 16.27
CA PRO A 48 -3.40 1.86 16.47
C PRO A 48 -3.35 0.47 17.13
N CYS A 49 -2.31 -0.29 16.79
CA CYS A 49 -2.05 -1.58 17.42
C CYS A 49 -1.82 -1.43 18.93
N ARG A 50 -2.45 -2.29 19.73
CA ARG A 50 -2.30 -2.32 21.19
C ARG A 50 -1.06 -3.07 21.69
N GLY A 51 -0.32 -3.74 20.80
CA GLY A 51 0.84 -4.55 21.19
C GLY A 51 0.51 -5.75 22.10
N CYS A 52 -0.74 -6.21 22.10
CA CYS A 52 -1.21 -7.28 23.01
C CYS A 52 -0.81 -8.70 22.60
N ASN A 53 -0.24 -8.88 21.40
CA ASN A 53 0.19 -10.17 20.83
C ASN A 53 -0.85 -11.29 20.73
N VAL A 54 -2.14 -11.05 21.02
CA VAL A 54 -3.18 -12.10 20.94
C VAL A 54 -3.30 -12.72 19.53
N CYS A 55 -2.92 -11.99 18.48
CA CYS A 55 -2.86 -12.52 17.11
C CYS A 55 -1.85 -13.67 16.91
N GLU A 56 -0.89 -13.83 17.83
CA GLU A 56 0.04 -14.97 17.85
C GLU A 56 -0.65 -16.29 18.26
N THR A 57 -1.84 -16.22 18.85
CA THR A 57 -2.63 -17.41 19.23
C THR A 57 -3.87 -17.55 18.35
N LEU A 58 -4.61 -16.46 18.12
CA LEU A 58 -5.91 -16.51 17.44
C LEU A 58 -5.83 -16.38 15.92
N ASN A 59 -4.64 -16.13 15.35
CA ASN A 59 -4.45 -15.80 13.92
C ASN A 59 -5.32 -14.62 13.43
N ARG A 60 -5.81 -13.78 14.35
CA ARG A 60 -6.68 -12.63 14.08
C ARG A 60 -6.45 -11.57 15.15
N CYS A 61 -6.76 -10.31 14.82
CA CYS A 61 -6.78 -9.26 15.82
C CYS A 61 -8.02 -9.38 16.72
N VAL A 62 -7.88 -9.07 18.01
CA VAL A 62 -9.02 -8.95 18.95
C VAL A 62 -9.67 -7.56 18.92
N GLN A 63 -8.99 -6.58 18.33
CA GLN A 63 -9.49 -5.24 18.19
C GLN A 63 -10.42 -5.17 16.97
N ARG A 64 -11.73 -5.11 17.22
CA ARG A 64 -12.78 -5.07 16.20
C ARG A 64 -13.01 -3.64 15.70
N ASP A 65 -12.54 -3.37 14.51
CA ASP A 65 -12.66 -2.11 13.76
C ASP A 65 -12.52 -2.41 12.26
N TYR A 66 -12.38 -1.38 11.42
CA TYR A 66 -12.35 -1.56 9.96
C TYR A 66 -11.19 -2.43 9.47
N MET A 67 -10.18 -2.70 10.32
CA MET A 67 -9.13 -3.65 9.99
C MET A 67 -9.64 -5.06 9.75
N ASP A 68 -10.75 -5.49 10.34
CA ASP A 68 -11.32 -6.82 10.08
C ASP A 68 -11.60 -7.00 8.58
N TYR A 69 -12.19 -5.99 7.93
CA TYR A 69 -12.39 -5.97 6.48
C TYR A 69 -11.07 -5.86 5.72
N VAL A 70 -10.20 -4.93 6.13
CA VAL A 70 -8.90 -4.70 5.47
C VAL A 70 -8.03 -5.95 5.45
N TYR A 71 -8.04 -6.77 6.51
CA TYR A 71 -7.26 -8.00 6.55
C TYR A 71 -7.68 -8.97 5.44
N ASP A 72 -8.98 -9.17 5.25
CA ASP A 72 -9.52 -10.06 4.23
C ASP A 72 -9.22 -9.53 2.82
N ARG A 73 -9.33 -8.22 2.61
CA ARG A 73 -8.98 -7.57 1.33
C ARG A 73 -7.49 -7.67 1.03
N ILE A 74 -6.62 -7.47 2.02
CA ILE A 74 -5.17 -7.64 1.84
C ILE A 74 -4.85 -9.08 1.45
N VAL A 75 -5.50 -10.09 2.03
CA VAL A 75 -5.24 -11.50 1.65
C VAL A 75 -5.70 -11.78 0.22
N ALA A 76 -6.80 -11.15 -0.21
CA ALA A 76 -7.42 -11.38 -1.51
C ALA A 76 -6.77 -10.61 -2.68
N ALA A 77 -6.01 -9.55 -2.43
CA ALA A 77 -5.48 -8.68 -3.50
C ALA A 77 -4.25 -9.27 -4.21
N ASP A 78 -4.18 -9.12 -5.53
CA ASP A 78 -3.00 -9.43 -6.34
C ASP A 78 -1.99 -8.27 -6.32
N CYS A 79 -2.52 -7.03 -6.28
CA CYS A 79 -1.74 -5.82 -6.13
C CYS A 79 -2.16 -5.03 -4.89
N ILE A 80 -1.20 -4.63 -4.06
CA ILE A 80 -1.44 -3.72 -2.93
C ILE A 80 -0.75 -2.38 -3.19
N VAL A 81 -1.48 -1.28 -3.11
CA VAL A 81 -0.93 0.08 -3.25
C VAL A 81 -1.02 0.81 -1.91
N LEU A 82 0.11 1.31 -1.42
CA LEU A 82 0.17 2.18 -0.23
C LEU A 82 0.58 3.59 -0.67
N ALA A 83 -0.37 4.52 -0.62
CA ALA A 83 -0.11 5.93 -0.93
C ALA A 83 0.00 6.75 0.37
N ALA A 84 1.18 7.29 0.62
CA ALA A 84 1.47 8.04 1.85
C ALA A 84 2.36 9.26 1.58
N PRO A 85 1.96 10.48 2.00
CA PRO A 85 2.86 11.62 2.00
C PRO A 85 3.97 11.44 3.06
N ILE A 86 5.06 12.21 2.96
CA ILE A 86 6.07 12.29 4.02
C ILE A 86 5.71 13.38 5.03
N TYR A 87 5.41 12.98 6.25
CA TYR A 87 5.18 13.89 7.39
C TYR A 87 6.33 13.74 8.38
N CYS A 88 7.04 14.84 8.65
CA CYS A 88 8.20 14.85 9.56
C CYS A 88 9.20 13.72 9.25
N MET A 89 9.59 13.56 7.99
CA MET A 89 10.53 12.52 7.49
C MET A 89 10.03 11.07 7.54
N GLY A 90 8.78 10.83 7.95
CA GLY A 90 8.22 9.49 8.05
C GLY A 90 6.85 9.34 7.41
N LEU A 91 6.29 8.15 7.56
CA LEU A 91 4.88 7.89 7.27
C LEU A 91 3.98 8.70 8.21
N PRO A 92 2.81 9.19 7.74
CA PRO A 92 1.83 9.80 8.63
C PRO A 92 1.29 8.75 9.61
N ALA A 93 0.79 9.22 10.76
CA ALA A 93 0.29 8.35 11.83
C ALA A 93 -0.80 7.36 11.35
N GLN A 94 -1.64 7.78 10.40
CA GLN A 94 -2.70 6.99 9.80
C GLN A 94 -2.15 5.82 8.98
N ALA A 95 -1.13 6.08 8.14
CA ALA A 95 -0.41 5.01 7.45
C ALA A 95 0.28 4.08 8.43
N LYS A 96 0.90 4.64 9.48
CA LYS A 96 1.61 3.85 10.48
C LYS A 96 0.68 2.96 11.30
N ALA A 97 -0.53 3.41 11.61
CA ALA A 97 -1.55 2.59 12.27
C ALA A 97 -1.91 1.36 11.42
N LEU A 98 -2.11 1.53 10.11
CA LEU A 98 -2.32 0.41 9.16
C LEU A 98 -1.11 -0.54 9.14
N VAL A 99 0.11 0.00 9.00
CA VAL A 99 1.35 -0.78 8.97
C VAL A 99 1.54 -1.58 10.26
N ASP A 100 1.33 -0.96 11.43
CA ASP A 100 1.49 -1.63 12.73
C ASP A 100 0.42 -2.70 12.97
N ARG A 101 -0.78 -2.50 12.42
CA ARG A 101 -1.86 -3.50 12.47
C ARG A 101 -1.60 -4.67 11.52
N ALA A 102 -0.65 -4.59 10.58
CA ALA A 102 -0.20 -5.71 9.76
C ALA A 102 0.60 -6.77 10.56
N GLN A 103 0.86 -6.53 11.86
CA GLN A 103 1.43 -7.51 12.79
C GLN A 103 0.68 -8.85 12.79
N VAL A 104 -0.63 -8.87 12.50
CA VAL A 104 -1.40 -10.12 12.33
C VAL A 104 -0.77 -11.02 11.27
N PHE A 105 -0.29 -10.46 10.15
CA PHE A 105 0.36 -11.23 9.10
C PHE A 105 1.76 -11.69 9.48
N ARG A 106 2.51 -10.88 10.25
CA ARG A 106 3.77 -11.31 10.86
C ARG A 106 3.52 -12.54 11.74
N SER A 107 2.57 -12.46 12.67
CA SER A 107 2.23 -13.56 13.58
C SER A 107 1.79 -14.81 12.81
N ARG A 108 0.92 -14.63 11.80
CA ARG A 108 0.50 -15.71 10.90
C ARG A 108 1.69 -16.42 10.24
N LYS A 109 2.65 -15.66 9.69
CA LYS A 109 3.79 -16.18 8.93
C LYS A 109 4.91 -16.78 9.80
N TYR A 110 5.30 -16.08 10.86
CA TYR A 110 6.52 -16.40 11.62
C TYR A 110 6.27 -17.09 12.96
N VAL A 111 5.09 -16.94 13.55
CA VAL A 111 4.75 -17.57 14.83
C VAL A 111 3.87 -18.80 14.60
N LEU A 112 2.85 -18.66 13.77
CA LEU A 112 1.90 -19.73 13.47
C LEU A 112 2.31 -20.60 12.27
N HIS A 113 3.30 -20.15 11.49
CA HIS A 113 3.76 -20.83 10.27
C HIS A 113 2.66 -21.14 9.25
N LEU A 114 1.66 -20.26 9.17
CA LEU A 114 0.54 -20.34 8.25
C LEU A 114 0.78 -19.43 7.03
N PRO A 115 0.33 -19.83 5.83
CA PRO A 115 0.43 -18.98 4.64
C PRO A 115 -0.48 -17.75 4.78
N VAL A 116 0.02 -16.57 4.39
CA VAL A 116 -0.76 -15.31 4.40
C VAL A 116 -1.67 -15.26 3.18
N ALA A 117 -1.10 -15.34 1.98
CA ALA A 117 -1.83 -15.52 0.73
C ALA A 117 -2.04 -17.01 0.45
N ALA A 118 -3.02 -17.32 -0.39
CA ALA A 118 -3.22 -18.69 -0.85
C ALA A 118 -1.97 -19.22 -1.59
N PRO A 119 -1.58 -20.50 -1.42
CA PRO A 119 -0.34 -21.04 -1.99
C PRO A 119 -0.15 -20.80 -3.49
N GLU A 120 -1.24 -20.82 -4.26
CA GLU A 120 -1.29 -20.57 -5.70
C GLU A 120 -0.92 -19.13 -6.11
N ARG A 121 -1.04 -18.18 -5.18
CA ARG A 121 -0.68 -16.75 -5.35
C ARG A 121 0.74 -16.43 -4.84
N LYS A 122 1.43 -17.42 -4.25
CA LYS A 122 2.75 -17.21 -3.66
C LYS A 122 3.75 -16.70 -4.71
N GLY A 123 4.32 -15.52 -4.46
CA GLY A 123 5.30 -14.90 -5.35
C GLY A 123 4.71 -14.34 -6.66
N LYS A 124 3.39 -14.14 -6.71
CA LYS A 124 2.67 -13.54 -7.84
C LYS A 124 2.01 -12.20 -7.48
N ARG A 125 2.39 -11.62 -6.34
CA ARG A 125 1.78 -10.40 -5.80
C ARG A 125 2.72 -9.23 -5.94
N VAL A 126 2.17 -8.07 -6.27
CA VAL A 126 2.94 -6.82 -6.44
C VAL A 126 2.56 -5.81 -5.38
N GLY A 127 3.56 -5.08 -4.88
CA GLY A 127 3.37 -3.96 -3.96
C GLY A 127 3.79 -2.66 -4.61
N ILE A 128 2.98 -1.62 -4.51
CA ILE A 128 3.30 -0.29 -5.01
C ILE A 128 3.33 0.68 -3.83
N PHE A 129 4.44 1.38 -3.64
CA PHE A 129 4.52 2.51 -2.72
C PHE A 129 4.51 3.82 -3.50
N LEU A 130 3.48 4.64 -3.25
CA LEU A 130 3.35 5.97 -3.79
C LEU A 130 3.62 6.98 -2.68
N SER A 131 4.54 7.92 -2.90
CA SER A 131 4.85 8.92 -1.89
C SER A 131 5.08 10.30 -2.47
N THR A 132 4.72 11.30 -1.67
CA THR A 132 4.92 12.71 -2.00
C THR A 132 5.56 13.45 -0.85
N ALA A 133 6.50 14.34 -1.13
CA ALA A 133 7.11 15.21 -0.13
C ALA A 133 7.12 16.67 -0.61
N GLY A 134 6.93 17.61 0.32
CA GLY A 134 7.09 19.05 0.03
C GLY A 134 8.57 19.44 -0.07
N GLN A 135 9.41 18.89 0.80
CA GLN A 135 10.86 19.09 0.77
C GLN A 135 11.51 18.33 -0.39
N ASN A 136 12.68 18.78 -0.83
CA ASN A 136 13.45 18.20 -1.93
C ASN A 136 14.80 17.59 -1.48
N TRP A 137 14.95 17.29 -0.19
CA TRP A 137 16.17 16.68 0.34
C TRP A 137 16.36 15.27 -0.22
N ASP A 138 17.61 14.87 -0.48
CA ASP A 138 17.94 13.57 -1.09
C ASP A 138 17.47 12.37 -0.23
N TYR A 139 17.39 12.57 1.09
CA TYR A 139 17.00 11.55 2.08
C TYR A 139 15.53 11.67 2.53
N VAL A 140 14.70 12.45 1.83
CA VAL A 140 13.33 12.79 2.28
C VAL A 140 12.43 11.57 2.47
N PHE A 141 12.68 10.46 1.78
CA PHE A 141 11.89 9.23 1.87
C PHE A 141 12.53 8.15 2.76
N ASP A 142 13.79 8.30 3.15
CA ASP A 142 14.61 7.19 3.68
C ASP A 142 14.02 6.53 4.92
N ALA A 143 13.49 7.31 5.86
CA ALA A 143 12.92 6.79 7.10
C ALA A 143 11.56 6.09 6.89
N ALA A 144 10.84 6.37 5.79
CA ALA A 144 9.61 5.66 5.46
C ALA A 144 9.86 4.26 4.87
N ILE A 145 10.93 4.10 4.09
CA ILE A 145 11.21 2.88 3.30
C ILE A 145 11.27 1.60 4.15
N PRO A 146 11.97 1.54 5.31
CA PRO A 146 12.00 0.33 6.13
C PRO A 146 10.61 -0.11 6.60
N SER A 147 9.77 0.84 7.01
CA SER A 147 8.40 0.56 7.46
C SER A 147 7.54 0.02 6.32
N VAL A 148 7.67 0.62 5.13
CA VAL A 148 6.96 0.19 3.91
C VAL A 148 7.39 -1.21 3.49
N LYS A 149 8.70 -1.49 3.46
CA LYS A 149 9.23 -2.83 3.15
C LYS A 149 8.72 -3.87 4.14
N CYS A 150 8.69 -3.54 5.44
CA CYS A 150 8.14 -4.43 6.47
C CYS A 150 6.67 -4.77 6.18
N PHE A 151 5.83 -3.76 5.94
CA PHE A 151 4.41 -3.95 5.62
C PHE A 151 4.19 -4.92 4.46
N PHE A 152 4.84 -4.68 3.33
CA PHE A 152 4.71 -5.53 2.16
C PHE A 152 5.26 -6.94 2.40
N HIS A 153 6.39 -7.06 3.11
CA HIS A 153 7.01 -8.34 3.39
C HIS A 153 6.13 -9.26 4.25
N VAL A 154 5.50 -8.70 5.29
CA VAL A 154 4.57 -9.45 6.14
C VAL A 154 3.27 -9.75 5.40
N ALA A 155 2.84 -8.88 4.49
CA ALA A 155 1.74 -9.13 3.57
C ALA A 155 2.10 -10.07 2.40
N ASP A 156 3.26 -10.74 2.43
CA ASP A 156 3.71 -11.73 1.43
C ASP A 156 3.98 -11.20 0.02
N VAL A 157 4.40 -9.94 -0.07
CA VAL A 157 5.00 -9.33 -1.26
C VAL A 157 6.52 -9.32 -1.10
N ARG A 158 7.28 -9.82 -2.09
CA ARG A 158 8.74 -9.87 -1.99
C ARG A 158 9.34 -8.52 -2.39
N ASN A 159 10.53 -8.21 -1.86
CA ASN A 159 11.20 -6.95 -2.17
C ASN A 159 11.42 -6.70 -3.68
N LYS A 160 11.64 -7.74 -4.48
CA LYS A 160 11.80 -7.63 -5.95
C LYS A 160 10.49 -7.33 -6.70
N ASP A 161 9.34 -7.59 -6.06
CA ASP A 161 8.02 -7.32 -6.60
C ASP A 161 7.46 -5.98 -6.07
N LEU A 162 8.33 -5.15 -5.46
CA LEU A 162 7.98 -3.80 -5.05
C LEU A 162 8.28 -2.80 -6.16
N ARG A 163 7.39 -1.82 -6.30
CA ARG A 163 7.55 -0.64 -7.14
C ARG A 163 7.37 0.61 -6.32
N TYR A 164 8.09 1.65 -6.71
CA TYR A 164 8.12 2.92 -6.00
C TYR A 164 7.87 4.04 -7.00
N LEU A 165 6.99 4.97 -6.67
CA LEU A 165 6.87 6.25 -7.33
C LEU A 165 6.84 7.34 -6.26
N MET A 166 7.93 8.07 -6.17
CA MET A 166 8.18 9.02 -5.08
C MET A 166 8.48 10.38 -5.70
N VAL A 167 7.64 11.37 -5.38
CA VAL A 167 7.72 12.72 -5.96
C VAL A 167 7.98 13.72 -4.84
N ASN A 168 9.09 14.44 -4.91
CA ASN A 168 9.45 15.47 -3.95
C ASN A 168 9.18 16.88 -4.53
N GLY A 169 9.35 17.94 -3.74
CA GLY A 169 9.09 19.32 -4.20
C GLY A 169 7.62 19.67 -4.47
N VAL A 170 6.66 18.92 -3.90
CA VAL A 170 5.21 19.11 -4.08
C VAL A 170 4.51 19.44 -2.77
N ASP A 171 4.71 20.66 -2.28
CA ASP A 171 4.24 21.09 -0.94
C ASP A 171 2.75 21.49 -0.93
N GLU A 172 2.34 22.39 -1.82
CA GLU A 172 0.96 22.85 -1.90
C GLU A 172 0.02 21.75 -2.42
N LYS A 173 -1.23 21.75 -1.96
CA LYS A 173 -2.26 20.83 -2.48
C LYS A 173 -2.49 21.11 -3.96
N GLY A 174 -2.46 20.05 -4.76
CA GLY A 174 -2.61 20.13 -6.22
C GLY A 174 -1.30 20.45 -6.95
N ALA A 175 -0.18 20.65 -6.24
CA ALA A 175 1.12 20.85 -6.88
C ALA A 175 1.51 19.67 -7.79
N ILE A 176 1.09 18.45 -7.44
CA ILE A 176 1.37 17.25 -8.23
C ILE A 176 0.79 17.33 -9.65
N GLU A 177 -0.33 18.03 -9.85
CA GLU A 177 -0.99 18.15 -11.15
C GLU A 177 -0.16 18.95 -12.16
N ARG A 178 0.74 19.80 -11.66
CA ARG A 178 1.68 20.60 -12.45
C ARG A 178 3.05 19.93 -12.56
N HIS A 179 3.27 18.79 -11.90
CA HIS A 179 4.56 18.10 -11.96
C HIS A 179 4.79 17.53 -13.36
N PRO A 180 5.95 17.78 -14.00
CA PRO A 180 6.17 17.52 -15.42
C PRO A 180 5.99 16.05 -15.83
N THR A 181 6.32 15.12 -14.93
CA THR A 181 6.31 13.67 -15.26
C THR A 181 5.35 12.84 -14.41
N ALA A 182 4.81 13.37 -13.30
CA ALA A 182 4.23 12.53 -12.25
C ALA A 182 3.03 11.70 -12.75
N LYS A 183 2.21 12.29 -13.60
CA LYS A 183 1.07 11.61 -14.22
C LYS A 183 1.51 10.53 -15.22
N ALA A 184 2.44 10.86 -16.11
CA ALA A 184 2.96 9.91 -17.09
C ALA A 184 3.68 8.73 -16.41
N ASP A 185 4.44 9.00 -15.33
CA ASP A 185 5.14 7.99 -14.54
C ASP A 185 4.14 7.06 -13.82
N ALA A 186 3.04 7.62 -13.27
CA ALA A 186 1.97 6.85 -12.64
C ALA A 186 1.26 5.91 -13.63
N GLU A 187 0.93 6.42 -14.81
CA GLU A 187 0.31 5.63 -15.89
C GLU A 187 1.27 4.55 -16.43
N SER A 188 2.55 4.88 -16.59
CA SER A 188 3.56 3.91 -17.02
C SER A 188 3.74 2.80 -16.00
N LEU A 189 3.79 3.15 -14.72
CA LEU A 189 3.89 2.18 -13.62
C LEU A 189 2.68 1.24 -13.58
N ALA A 190 1.46 1.76 -13.76
CA ALA A 190 0.25 0.95 -13.81
C ALA A 190 0.31 -0.09 -14.94
N ARG A 191 0.67 0.33 -16.15
CA ARG A 191 0.80 -0.57 -17.31
C ARG A 191 1.88 -1.64 -17.09
N GLU A 192 3.03 -1.26 -16.55
CA GLU A 192 4.11 -2.20 -16.21
C GLU A 192 3.64 -3.26 -15.22
N VAL A 193 2.99 -2.84 -14.13
CA VAL A 193 2.48 -3.74 -13.09
C VAL A 193 1.38 -4.65 -13.62
N ALA A 194 0.44 -4.12 -14.41
CA ALA A 194 -0.62 -4.92 -15.03
C ALA A 194 -0.05 -5.99 -15.96
N ALA A 195 0.92 -5.64 -16.81
CA ALA A 195 1.61 -6.59 -17.67
C ALA A 195 2.31 -7.69 -16.85
N HIS A 196 3.07 -7.29 -15.82
CA HIS A 196 3.78 -8.23 -14.97
C HIS A 196 2.84 -9.20 -14.23
N LEU A 197 1.72 -8.71 -13.69
CA LEU A 197 0.73 -9.54 -13.00
C LEU A 197 0.08 -10.58 -13.91
N ARG A 198 -0.12 -10.25 -15.20
CA ARG A 198 -0.57 -11.20 -16.23
C ARG A 198 0.49 -12.25 -16.53
N GLU A 199 1.76 -11.84 -16.66
CA GLU A 199 2.87 -12.77 -16.92
C GLU A 199 3.05 -13.82 -15.82
N VAL A 200 2.91 -13.42 -14.55
CA VAL A 200 3.06 -14.34 -13.42
C VAL A 200 1.79 -15.17 -13.13
N GLY A 201 0.71 -14.95 -13.89
CA GLY A 201 -0.57 -15.64 -13.71
C GLY A 201 -1.18 -15.39 -12.32
N ALA A 202 -1.15 -14.12 -11.88
CA ALA A 202 -1.88 -13.68 -10.69
C ALA A 202 -3.40 -13.62 -10.97
N ALA A 203 -3.73 -13.29 -12.21
CA ALA A 203 -5.01 -13.51 -12.85
C ALA A 203 -4.99 -14.84 -13.59
#